data_AF-A0AAF0D2D6-F1
#
_entry.id   AF-A0AAF0D2D6-F1
#
_cell.length_a   1.000
_cell.length_b   1.000
_cell.length_c   1.000
_cell.angle_alpha   90.00
_cell.angle_beta   90.00
_cell.angle_gamma   90.00
#
_symmetry.space_group_name_H-M   'P 1'
#
loop_
_entity.id
_entity.type
_entity.pdbx_description
1 polymer ?
#
loop_
_entity_poly.entity_id
_entity_poly.type
_entity_poly.pdbx_seq_one_letter_code
_entity_poly.pdbx_strand_id
1 'polypeptide(L)'
;MPEGSFAGAKVISVLIGIVGILLIVVGATSILAISIPSLPPEILSALASLSSNAYIQIVYGLIALGIAAGLWGARAWAAGAAGVLLLIILVSTGFSIYSLWTVYGLSGLYTLLASLSIPLIITIVTFIVALASIIYLVAASGWR
;
A
#
# COMPACT_ATOMS: atom_id res chain seq x y z
N MET A 1 -1.02 36.49 0.48
CA MET A 1 -0.31 35.23 0.16
C MET A 1 -1.36 34.28 -0.39
N PRO A 2 -1.21 33.69 -1.58
CA PRO A 2 -2.31 32.97 -2.21
C PRO A 2 -2.51 31.61 -1.54
N GLU A 3 -3.67 31.43 -0.91
CA GLU A 3 -4.07 30.26 -0.12
C GLU A 3 -4.40 29.02 -0.97
N GLY A 4 -4.28 29.10 -2.31
CA GLY A 4 -4.62 28.02 -3.24
C GLY A 4 -3.54 26.93 -3.41
N SER A 5 -2.28 27.23 -3.12
CA SER A 5 -1.13 26.38 -3.50
C SER A 5 -0.89 25.16 -2.60
N PHE A 6 -1.34 25.24 -1.33
CA PHE A 6 -1.07 24.18 -0.34
C PHE A 6 -2.16 23.10 -0.25
N ALA A 7 -3.26 23.25 -0.98
CA ALA A 7 -4.36 22.28 -0.92
C ALA A 7 -3.95 20.90 -1.47
N GLY A 8 -3.24 20.86 -2.60
CA GLY A 8 -2.79 19.61 -3.22
C GLY A 8 -1.80 18.83 -2.35
N ALA A 9 -0.84 19.53 -1.71
CA ALA A 9 0.13 18.90 -0.81
C ALA A 9 -0.54 18.26 0.42
N LYS A 10 -1.58 18.90 0.97
CA LYS A 10 -2.37 18.35 2.08
C LYS A 10 -3.17 17.11 1.66
N VAL A 11 -3.77 17.13 0.46
CA VAL A 11 -4.50 15.97 -0.07
C VAL A 11 -3.57 14.77 -0.26
N ILE A 12 -2.41 14.97 -0.90
CA ILE A 12 -1.41 13.91 -1.09
C ILE A 12 -0.88 13.42 0.27
N SER A 13 -0.65 14.32 1.23
CA SER A 13 -0.25 13.94 2.58
C SER A 13 -1.26 13.00 3.22
N VAL A 14 -2.57 13.26 3.10
CA VAL A 14 -3.61 12.38 3.65
C VAL A 14 -3.59 11.02 2.94
N LEU A 15 -3.51 11.02 1.61
CA LEU A 15 -3.48 9.78 0.84
C LEU A 15 -2.27 8.92 1.18
N ILE A 16 -1.07 9.50 1.27
CA ILE A 16 0.15 8.79 1.68
C ILE A 16 0.06 8.34 3.15
N GLY A 17 -0.56 9.14 4.01
CA GLY A 17 -0.84 8.74 5.38
C GLY A 17 -1.73 7.49 5.43
N ILE A 18 -2.79 7.45 4.63
CA ILE A 18 -3.68 6.29 4.49
C ILE A 18 -2.89 5.07 3.98
N VAL A 19 -2.09 5.22 2.92
CA VAL A 19 -1.22 4.14 2.41
C VAL A 19 -0.31 3.62 3.51
N GLY A 20 0.29 4.52 4.31
CA GLY A 20 1.16 4.15 5.41
C GLY A 20 0.46 3.33 6.48
N ILE A 21 -0.74 3.74 6.89
CA ILE A 21 -1.57 2.99 7.85
C ILE A 21 -1.94 1.62 7.27
N LEU A 22 -2.40 1.56 6.03
CA LEU A 22 -2.79 0.30 5.39
C LEU A 22 -1.61 -0.68 5.33
N LEU A 23 -0.42 -0.22 4.96
CA LEU A 23 0.79 -1.06 4.95
C LEU A 23 1.14 -1.64 6.32
N ILE A 24 1.02 -0.84 7.39
CA ILE A 24 1.24 -1.32 8.76
C ILE A 24 0.20 -2.39 9.11
N VAL A 25 -1.06 -2.18 8.75
CA VAL A 25 -2.13 -3.15 9.02
C VAL A 25 -1.95 -4.44 8.21
N VAL A 26 -1.56 -4.38 6.93
CA VAL A 26 -1.26 -5.57 6.12
C VAL A 26 -0.11 -6.34 6.78
N GLY A 27 1.01 -5.67 7.09
CA GLY A 27 2.14 -6.33 7.73
C GLY A 27 1.77 -6.97 9.07
N ALA A 28 1.04 -6.25 9.93
CA ALA A 28 0.59 -6.77 11.22
C ALA A 28 -0.36 -7.97 11.08
N THR A 29 -1.33 -7.89 10.17
CA THR A 29 -2.28 -8.99 9.93
C THR A 29 -1.62 -10.19 9.27
N SER A 30 -0.62 -9.99 8.39
CA SER A 30 0.16 -11.08 7.80
C SER A 30 1.02 -11.82 8.83
N ILE A 31 1.56 -11.13 9.84
CA ILE A 31 2.28 -11.77 10.96
C ILE A 31 1.31 -12.64 11.78
N LEU A 32 0.13 -12.12 12.07
CA LEU A 32 -0.89 -12.85 12.85
C LEU A 32 -1.51 -14.02 12.07
N ALA A 33 -1.64 -13.91 10.75
CA ALA A 33 -2.20 -14.96 9.90
C ALA A 33 -1.36 -16.25 9.88
N ILE A 34 -0.04 -16.16 10.10
CA ILE A 34 0.84 -17.35 10.24
C ILE A 34 0.44 -18.20 11.45
N SER A 35 -0.22 -17.59 12.45
CA SER A 35 -0.53 -18.26 13.73
C SER A 35 -1.87 -19.04 13.70
N ILE A 36 -2.56 -19.11 12.55
CA ILE A 36 -3.86 -19.79 12.43
C ILE A 36 -3.65 -21.20 11.83
N PRO A 37 -3.76 -22.29 12.62
CA PRO A 37 -3.38 -23.64 12.19
C PRO A 37 -4.36 -24.31 11.21
N SER A 38 -5.48 -23.67 10.86
CA SER A 38 -6.61 -24.30 10.18
C SER A 38 -6.72 -23.98 8.69
N LEU A 39 -5.72 -23.31 8.10
CA LEU A 39 -5.75 -22.97 6.67
C LEU A 39 -5.15 -24.11 5.83
N PRO A 40 -5.69 -24.37 4.63
CA PRO A 40 -5.11 -25.33 3.68
C PRO A 40 -3.62 -25.03 3.40
N PRO A 41 -2.78 -26.05 3.17
CA PRO A 41 -1.34 -25.89 2.98
C PRO A 41 -0.98 -24.95 1.81
N GLU A 42 -1.78 -24.96 0.73
CA GLU A 42 -1.55 -24.06 -0.40
C GLU A 42 -1.86 -22.59 -0.08
N ILE A 43 -2.79 -22.33 0.85
CA ILE A 43 -3.12 -20.98 1.31
C ILE A 43 -2.07 -20.51 2.33
N LEU A 44 -1.58 -21.41 3.18
CA LEU A 44 -0.48 -21.17 4.11
C LEU A 44 0.82 -20.80 3.39
N SER A 45 1.17 -21.46 2.28
CA SER A 45 2.39 -21.14 1.53
C SER A 45 2.31 -19.80 0.79
N ALA A 46 1.14 -19.42 0.27
CA ALA A 46 0.89 -18.11 -0.31
C ALA A 46 0.81 -16.98 0.73
N LEU A 47 0.27 -17.26 1.92
CA LEU A 47 0.32 -16.33 3.05
C LEU A 47 1.74 -16.20 3.61
N ALA A 48 2.52 -17.29 3.64
CA ALA A 48 3.91 -17.27 4.08
C ALA A 48 4.77 -16.40 3.16
N SER A 49 4.56 -16.45 1.84
CA SER A 49 5.28 -15.58 0.88
C SER A 49 4.89 -14.10 1.02
N LEU A 50 3.63 -13.80 1.33
CA LEU A 50 3.18 -12.44 1.69
C LEU A 50 3.79 -11.98 3.03
N SER A 51 3.89 -12.89 4.01
CA SER A 51 4.37 -12.60 5.37
C SER A 51 5.89 -12.42 5.47
N SER A 52 6.66 -13.01 4.54
CA SER A 52 8.11 -12.80 4.41
C SER A 52 8.45 -11.31 4.26
N ASN A 53 7.52 -10.53 3.69
CA ASN A 53 7.64 -9.08 3.54
C ASN A 53 6.88 -8.27 4.59
N ALA A 54 6.28 -8.89 5.62
CA ALA A 54 5.46 -8.17 6.60
C ALA A 54 6.23 -7.09 7.36
N TYR A 55 7.47 -7.38 7.76
CA TYR A 55 8.35 -6.40 8.40
C TYR A 55 8.68 -5.24 7.45
N ILE A 56 8.93 -5.54 6.17
CA ILE A 56 9.23 -4.53 5.15
C ILE A 56 7.99 -3.64 4.91
N GLN A 57 6.79 -4.20 4.90
CA GLN A 57 5.55 -3.43 4.79
C GLN A 57 5.35 -2.48 5.96
N ILE A 58 5.63 -2.92 7.20
CA ILE A 58 5.56 -2.05 8.38
C ILE A 58 6.58 -0.91 8.26
N VAL A 59 7.82 -1.21 7.84
CA VAL A 59 8.87 -0.19 7.63
C VAL A 59 8.44 0.82 6.57
N TYR A 60 7.94 0.36 5.41
CA TYR A 60 7.40 1.26 4.39
C TYR A 60 6.22 2.08 4.88
N GLY A 61 5.38 1.51 5.73
CA GLY A 61 4.28 2.23 6.36
C GLY A 61 4.75 3.36 7.27
N LEU A 62 5.77 3.12 8.11
CA LEU A 62 6.38 4.15 8.95
C LEU A 62 7.06 5.25 8.12
N ILE A 63 7.77 4.88 7.05
CA ILE A 63 8.38 5.84 6.13
C ILE A 63 7.30 6.69 5.44
N ALA A 64 6.19 6.07 4.99
CA ALA A 64 5.06 6.78 4.40
C ALA A 64 4.46 7.81 5.37
N LEU A 65 4.29 7.46 6.64
CA LEU A 65 3.81 8.40 7.67
C LEU A 65 4.79 9.58 7.87
N GLY A 66 6.09 9.32 7.88
CA GLY A 66 7.11 10.37 7.94
C GLY A 66 7.09 11.31 6.72
N ILE A 67 6.88 10.75 5.53
CA ILE A 67 6.72 11.53 4.29
C ILE A 67 5.42 12.34 4.31
N ALA A 68 4.32 11.76 4.78
CA ALA A 68 3.05 12.46 4.95
C ALA A 68 3.23 13.69 5.86
N ALA A 69 3.88 13.54 7.02
CA ALA A 69 4.19 14.67 7.90
C ALA A 69 5.06 15.74 7.20
N GLY A 70 6.03 15.32 6.38
CA GLY A 70 6.86 16.21 5.57
C GLY A 70 6.07 16.98 4.49
N LEU A 71 5.11 16.30 3.83
CA LEU A 71 4.23 16.90 2.82
C LEU A 71 3.24 17.89 3.45
N TRP A 72 2.73 17.58 4.64
CA TRP A 72 1.87 18.51 5.38
C TRP A 72 2.58 19.83 5.70
N GLY A 73 3.88 19.75 6.00
CA GLY A 73 4.77 20.90 6.17
C GLY A 73 5.31 21.49 4.86
N ALA A 74 4.79 21.08 3.70
CA ALA A 74 5.22 21.51 2.37
C ALA A 74 6.75 21.42 2.13
N ARG A 75 7.40 20.40 2.69
CA ARG A 75 8.85 20.24 2.58
C ARG A 75 9.23 19.61 1.22
N ALA A 76 10.19 20.21 0.53
CA ALA A 76 10.63 19.78 -0.80
C ALA A 76 11.13 18.32 -0.86
N TRP A 77 11.83 17.85 0.18
CA TRP A 77 12.32 16.47 0.24
C TRP A 77 11.18 15.43 0.30
N ALA A 78 10.03 15.80 0.85
CA ALA A 78 8.89 14.91 1.00
C ALA A 78 8.20 14.65 -0.35
N ALA A 79 8.26 15.60 -1.29
CA ALA A 79 7.74 15.46 -2.65
C ALA A 79 8.45 14.34 -3.42
N GLY A 80 9.78 14.39 -3.44
CA GLY A 80 10.61 13.38 -4.11
C GLY A 80 10.52 12.03 -3.42
N ALA A 81 10.58 12.01 -2.09
CA ALA A 81 10.45 10.78 -1.31
C ALA A 81 9.09 10.10 -1.51
N ALA A 82 8.00 10.88 -1.57
CA ALA A 82 6.64 10.39 -1.85
C ALA A 82 6.55 9.66 -3.19
N GLY A 83 7.07 10.28 -4.26
CA GLY A 83 7.04 9.68 -5.60
C GLY A 83 7.80 8.36 -5.64
N VAL A 84 9.01 8.31 -5.08
CA VAL A 84 9.83 7.09 -5.03
C VAL A 84 9.16 6.00 -4.21
N LEU A 85 8.65 6.33 -3.01
CA LEU A 85 8.02 5.34 -2.14
C LEU A 85 6.75 4.77 -2.78
N LEU A 86 5.90 5.62 -3.36
CA LEU A 86 4.69 5.17 -4.03
C LEU A 86 4.99 4.24 -5.20
N LEU A 87 6.04 4.51 -5.97
CA LEU A 87 6.51 3.64 -7.06
C LEU A 87 6.93 2.26 -6.54
N ILE A 88 7.72 2.22 -5.46
CA ILE A 88 8.13 0.97 -4.82
C ILE A 88 6.91 0.17 -4.34
N ILE A 89 5.95 0.86 -3.70
CA ILE A 89 4.71 0.23 -3.22
C ILE A 89 3.91 -0.33 -4.41
N LEU A 90 3.74 0.43 -5.49
CA LEU A 90 3.00 0.00 -6.67
C LEU A 90 3.61 -1.22 -7.34
N VAL A 91 4.93 -1.22 -7.54
CA VAL A 91 5.63 -2.35 -8.15
C VAL A 91 5.55 -3.58 -7.25
N SER A 92 5.83 -3.45 -5.95
CA SER A 92 5.81 -4.59 -5.03
C SER A 92 4.41 -5.18 -4.83
N THR A 93 3.40 -4.35 -4.59
CA THR A 93 2.01 -4.79 -4.41
C THR A 93 1.40 -5.29 -5.72
N GLY A 94 1.71 -4.63 -6.85
CA GLY A 94 1.30 -5.08 -8.18
C GLY A 94 1.87 -6.46 -8.54
N PHE A 95 3.15 -6.69 -8.26
CA PHE A 95 3.77 -8.00 -8.48
C PHE A 95 3.18 -9.07 -7.55
N SER A 96 2.86 -8.71 -6.31
CA SER A 96 2.18 -9.61 -5.36
C SER A 96 0.81 -10.03 -5.89
N ILE A 97 -0.01 -9.08 -6.36
CA ILE A 97 -1.32 -9.36 -6.96
C ILE A 97 -1.18 -10.21 -8.23
N TYR A 98 -0.22 -9.88 -9.10
CA TYR A 98 0.07 -10.65 -10.31
C TYR A 98 0.46 -12.10 -9.99
N SER A 99 1.34 -12.31 -9.01
CA SER A 99 1.76 -13.65 -8.60
C SER A 99 0.57 -14.50 -8.11
N LEU A 100 -0.31 -13.92 -7.30
CA LEU A 100 -1.53 -14.58 -6.84
C LEU A 100 -2.47 -14.90 -8.00
N TRP A 101 -2.59 -13.99 -8.97
CA TRP A 101 -3.36 -14.24 -10.19
C TRP A 101 -2.78 -15.41 -11.00
N THR A 102 -1.46 -15.50 -11.16
CA THR A 102 -0.83 -16.60 -11.91
C THR A 102 -1.02 -17.97 -11.24
N VAL A 103 -1.07 -18.01 -9.91
CA VAL A 103 -1.22 -19.26 -9.13
C VAL A 103 -2.67 -19.72 -9.07
N TYR A 104 -3.60 -18.81 -8.82
CA TYR A 104 -5.00 -19.15 -8.52
C TYR A 104 -5.98 -18.86 -9.67
N GLY A 105 -5.54 -18.14 -10.70
CA GLY A 105 -6.40 -17.64 -11.76
C GLY A 105 -7.46 -16.65 -11.25
N LEU A 106 -8.35 -16.24 -12.14
CA LEU A 106 -9.43 -15.30 -11.83
C LEU A 106 -10.48 -15.88 -10.87
N SER A 107 -10.79 -17.16 -11.01
CA SER A 107 -11.75 -17.87 -10.16
C SER A 107 -11.23 -18.05 -8.74
N GLY A 108 -9.96 -18.43 -8.54
CA GLY A 108 -9.38 -18.60 -7.22
C GLY A 108 -9.17 -17.26 -6.48
N LEU A 109 -8.83 -16.18 -7.20
CA LEU A 109 -8.84 -14.83 -6.63
C LEU A 109 -10.24 -14.41 -6.16
N TYR A 110 -11.27 -14.69 -6.95
CA TYR A 110 -12.66 -14.42 -6.57
C TYR A 110 -13.03 -15.19 -5.30
N THR A 111 -12.67 -16.48 -5.20
CA THR A 111 -12.92 -17.28 -4.00
C THR A 111 -12.19 -16.74 -2.78
N LEU A 112 -10.93 -16.28 -2.91
CA LEU A 112 -10.16 -15.68 -1.82
C LEU A 112 -10.73 -14.31 -1.38
N LEU A 113 -11.26 -13.51 -2.31
CA LEU A 113 -12.00 -12.29 -1.97
C LEU A 113 -13.32 -12.63 -1.27
N ALA A 114 -14.07 -13.61 -1.79
CA ALA A 114 -15.36 -14.04 -1.27
C ALA A 114 -15.23 -14.69 0.11
N SER A 115 -14.09 -15.32 0.41
CA SER A 115 -13.77 -15.85 1.74
C SER A 115 -13.28 -14.76 2.72
N LEU A 116 -13.39 -13.48 2.37
CA LEU A 116 -13.00 -12.33 3.21
C LEU A 116 -11.55 -12.41 3.70
N SER A 117 -10.61 -12.78 2.82
CA SER A 117 -9.18 -12.74 3.15
C SER A 117 -8.73 -11.30 3.41
N ILE A 118 -8.71 -10.89 4.68
CA ILE A 118 -8.38 -9.52 5.13
C ILE A 118 -7.06 -9.03 4.54
N PRO A 119 -5.94 -9.80 4.55
CA PRO A 119 -4.67 -9.32 4.00
C PRO A 119 -4.73 -9.05 2.49
N LEU A 120 -5.46 -9.87 1.75
CA LEU A 120 -5.64 -9.71 0.30
C LEU A 120 -6.41 -8.43 -0.02
N ILE A 121 -7.54 -8.22 0.68
CA ILE A 121 -8.38 -7.03 0.50
C ILE A 121 -7.57 -5.77 0.79
N ILE A 122 -6.84 -5.73 1.90
CA ILE A 122 -6.06 -4.55 2.25
C ILE A 122 -4.91 -4.34 1.25
N THR A 123 -4.29 -5.41 0.73
CA THR A 123 -3.27 -5.29 -0.33
C THR A 123 -3.82 -4.66 -1.60
N ILE A 124 -5.00 -5.08 -2.06
CA ILE A 124 -5.67 -4.52 -3.24
C ILE A 124 -6.05 -3.06 -3.00
N VAL A 125 -6.63 -2.75 -1.83
CA VAL A 125 -6.97 -1.36 -1.48
C VAL A 125 -5.71 -0.49 -1.42
N THR A 126 -4.62 -0.98 -0.84
CA THR A 126 -3.33 -0.27 -0.80
C THR A 126 -2.82 0.02 -2.20
N PHE A 127 -2.89 -0.94 -3.11
CA PHE A 127 -2.51 -0.76 -4.52
C PHE A 127 -3.35 0.33 -5.19
N ILE A 128 -4.68 0.31 -5.01
CA ILE A 128 -5.60 1.30 -5.59
C ILE A 128 -5.31 2.71 -5.04
N VAL A 129 -5.11 2.85 -3.73
CA VAL A 129 -4.82 4.15 -3.11
C VAL A 129 -3.43 4.65 -3.54
N ALA A 130 -2.43 3.78 -3.65
CA ALA A 130 -1.11 4.14 -4.16
C ALA A 130 -1.17 4.59 -5.62
N LEU A 131 -1.92 3.89 -6.47
CA LEU A 131 -2.17 4.26 -7.86
C LEU A 131 -2.87 5.62 -7.97
N ALA A 132 -3.95 5.83 -7.21
CA ALA A 132 -4.64 7.11 -7.16
C ALA A 132 -3.71 8.24 -6.68
N SER A 133 -2.84 7.97 -5.71
CA SER A 133 -1.85 8.93 -5.19
C SER A 133 -0.81 9.32 -6.24
N ILE A 134 -0.28 8.36 -7.01
CA ILE A 134 0.64 8.66 -8.12
C ILE A 134 -0.08 9.39 -9.25
N ILE A 135 -1.26 8.93 -9.66
CA ILE A 135 -2.03 9.61 -10.72
C ILE A 135 -2.30 11.05 -10.29
N TYR A 136 -2.68 11.29 -9.03
CA TYR A 136 -2.86 12.63 -8.52
C TYR A 136 -1.56 13.43 -8.51
N LEU A 137 -0.42 12.86 -8.10
CA LEU A 137 0.89 13.50 -8.16
C LEU A 137 1.31 13.91 -9.58
N VAL A 138 1.01 13.07 -10.58
CA VAL A 138 1.38 13.31 -11.99
C VAL A 138 0.38 14.24 -12.68
N ALA A 139 -0.92 14.03 -12.47
CA ALA A 139 -1.98 14.88 -13.02
C ALA A 139 -1.94 16.28 -12.41
N ALA A 140 -1.68 16.38 -11.11
CA ALA A 140 -1.35 17.63 -10.43
C ALA A 140 0.11 18.05 -10.66
N SER A 141 0.62 17.89 -11.89
CA SER A 141 1.89 18.44 -12.40
C SER A 141 2.13 19.92 -12.03
N GLY A 142 1.11 20.64 -11.54
CA GLY A 142 1.26 21.86 -10.77
C GLY A 142 1.24 21.62 -9.26
N TRP A 143 2.42 21.60 -8.63
CA TRP A 143 2.57 22.07 -7.24
C TRP A 143 2.46 23.61 -7.19
N ARG A 144 1.47 24.17 -7.91
CA ARG A 144 1.15 25.59 -7.97
C ARG A 144 -0.17 25.83 -7.27
#